data_AF-A0A536Y5Q5-F1
#
_entry.id   AF-A0A536Y5Q5-F1
#
_cell.length_a   1.000
_cell.length_b   1.000
_cell.length_c   1.000
_cell.angle_alpha   90.00
_cell.angle_beta   90.00
_cell.angle_gamma   90.00
#
_symmetry.space_group_name_H-M   'P 1'
#
loop_
_entity.id
_entity.type
_entity.pdbx_description
1 polymer ?
#
loop_
_entity_poly.entity_id
_entity_poly.type
_entity_poly.pdbx_seq_one_letter_code
_entity_poly.pdbx_strand_id
1 'polypeptide(L)'
;MKAEADGRMQREIDSGVTIRSTEPIDFTTFGELGEIIKKNWDVFGSIFNSPKAVERVMANLNTLRGPVAHCSVLAEDEVVRLRLSVRDWFRLME
;
A
#
# COMPACT_ATOMS: atom_id res chain seq x y z
N MET A 1 -0.92 12.22 -7.56
CA MET A 1 -0.40 11.56 -6.35
C MET A 1 -0.49 12.46 -5.13
N LYS A 2 0.27 13.56 -5.03
CA LYS A 2 0.17 14.47 -3.88
C LYS A 2 -1.27 14.98 -3.65
N ALA A 3 -1.92 15.44 -4.72
CA ALA A 3 -3.32 15.89 -4.69
C ALA A 3 -4.34 14.83 -4.18
N GLU A 4 -4.11 13.54 -4.44
CA GLU A 4 -5.03 12.47 -4.01
C GLU A 4 -4.87 12.17 -2.52
N ALA A 5 -3.63 12.13 -2.04
CA ALA A 5 -3.31 11.95 -0.63
C ALA A 5 -3.78 13.15 0.21
N ASP A 6 -3.49 14.37 -0.25
CA ASP A 6 -3.96 15.61 0.37
C ASP A 6 -5.49 15.64 0.43
N GLY A 7 -6.17 15.19 -0.63
CA GLY A 7 -7.63 15.08 -0.66
C GLY A 7 -8.21 14.02 0.30
N ARG A 8 -7.46 12.97 0.64
CA ARG A 8 -7.86 12.00 1.68
C ARG A 8 -7.60 12.55 3.08
N MET A 9 -6.49 13.25 3.27
CA MET A 9 -6.18 13.96 4.50
C MET A 9 -7.24 15.01 4.82
N GLN A 10 -7.63 15.83 3.83
CA GLN A 10 -8.69 16.82 4.00
C GLN A 10 -10.03 16.18 4.36
N ARG A 11 -10.42 15.08 3.71
CA ARG A 11 -11.64 14.35 4.07
C ARG A 11 -11.65 13.86 5.52
N GLU A 12 -10.49 13.48 6.05
CA GLU A 12 -10.38 13.05 7.45
C GLU A 12 -10.52 14.23 8.41
N ILE A 13 -9.91 15.38 8.09
CA ILE A 13 -10.12 16.66 8.79
C ILE A 13 -11.61 17.02 8.81
N ASP A 14 -12.24 17.00 7.63
CA ASP A 14 -13.65 17.37 7.45
C ASP A 14 -14.60 16.41 8.18
N SER A 15 -14.17 15.17 8.43
CA SER A 15 -14.96 14.18 9.16
C SER A 15 -14.98 14.40 10.68
N GLY A 16 -14.16 15.32 11.20
CA GLY A 16 -14.10 15.64 12.63
C GLY A 16 -13.52 14.52 13.51
N VAL A 17 -12.91 13.49 12.91
CA VAL A 17 -12.21 12.42 13.63
C VAL A 17 -10.76 12.81 13.91
N THR A 18 -10.10 12.07 14.80
CA THR A 18 -8.65 12.22 14.99
C THR A 18 -7.93 11.87 13.71
N ILE A 19 -7.15 12.81 13.18
CA ILE A 19 -6.35 12.62 11.97
C ILE A 19 -5.27 11.57 12.27
N ARG A 20 -5.14 10.57 11.41
CA ARG A 20 -4.17 9.47 11.56
C ARG A 20 -2.70 9.91 11.51
N SER A 21 -2.39 11.00 10.80
CA SER A 21 -1.02 11.49 10.61
C SER A 21 -0.99 12.93 10.07
N THR A 22 0.15 13.60 10.21
CA THR A 22 0.47 14.90 9.59
C THR A 22 1.16 14.76 8.23
N GLU A 23 1.66 13.57 7.89
CA GLU A 23 2.45 13.35 6.68
C GLU A 23 1.57 12.85 5.52
N PRO A 24 1.60 13.49 4.34
CA PRO A 24 0.78 13.07 3.20
C PRO A 24 1.02 11.62 2.76
N ILE A 25 2.22 11.07 2.98
CA ILE A 25 2.55 9.69 2.60
C ILE A 25 1.66 8.67 3.32
N ASP A 26 1.19 8.97 4.53
CA ASP A 26 0.35 8.07 5.32
C ASP A 26 -1.10 8.00 4.81
N PHE A 27 -1.47 8.86 3.87
CA PHE A 27 -2.75 8.86 3.17
C PHE A 27 -2.68 8.24 1.78
N THR A 28 -1.51 7.68 1.41
CA THR A 28 -1.35 6.97 0.15
C THR A 28 -1.91 5.55 0.23
N THR A 29 -2.38 5.06 -0.92
CA THR A 29 -2.79 3.67 -1.10
C THR A 29 -1.60 2.79 -1.49
N PHE A 30 -1.70 1.46 -1.35
CA PHE A 30 -0.63 0.57 -1.83
C PHE A 30 -0.33 0.76 -3.32
N GLY A 31 -1.34 0.99 -4.16
CA GLY A 31 -1.12 1.29 -5.58
C GLY A 31 -0.31 2.56 -5.80
N GLU A 32 -0.59 3.63 -5.04
CA GLU A 32 0.17 4.87 -5.09
C GLU A 32 1.59 4.71 -4.52
N LEU A 33 1.77 3.93 -3.46
CA LEU A 33 3.09 3.57 -2.94
C LEU A 33 3.94 2.83 -3.98
N GLY A 34 3.35 1.90 -4.72
CA GLY A 34 4.02 1.24 -5.84
C GLY A 34 4.52 2.21 -6.91
N GLU A 35 3.69 3.20 -7.26
CA GLU A 35 4.08 4.26 -8.20
C GLU A 35 5.17 5.19 -7.62
N ILE A 36 5.17 5.48 -6.32
CA ILE A 36 6.26 6.22 -5.67
C ILE A 36 7.57 5.45 -5.81
N ILE A 37 7.58 4.18 -5.42
CA ILE A 37 8.80 3.36 -5.45
C ILE A 37 9.36 3.29 -6.88
N LYS A 38 8.49 3.05 -7.87
CA LYS A 38 8.89 2.99 -9.27
C LYS A 38 9.44 4.32 -9.81
N LYS A 39 8.86 5.45 -9.41
CA LYS A 39 9.34 6.78 -9.83
C LYS A 39 10.69 7.15 -9.23
N ASN A 40 11.03 6.58 -8.07
CA ASN A 40 12.28 6.81 -7.36
C ASN A 40 13.15 5.53 -7.39
N TRP A 41 13.17 4.84 -8.53
CA TRP A 41 13.82 3.54 -8.65
C TRP A 41 15.33 3.59 -8.45
N ASP A 42 15.96 4.73 -8.74
CA ASP A 42 17.36 5.00 -8.43
C ASP A 42 17.68 4.86 -6.93
N VAL A 43 16.72 5.18 -6.06
CA VAL A 43 16.84 5.01 -4.60
C VAL A 43 16.56 3.57 -4.18
N PHE A 44 15.56 2.93 -4.79
CA PHE A 44 15.05 1.62 -4.35
C PHE A 44 15.63 0.42 -5.10
N GLY A 45 16.34 0.63 -6.21
CA GLY A 45 16.85 -0.42 -7.09
C GLY A 45 17.99 -1.25 -6.49
N SER A 46 18.58 -0.80 -5.39
CA SER A 46 19.53 -1.59 -4.58
C SER A 46 18.83 -2.52 -3.58
N ILE A 47 17.54 -2.29 -3.32
CA ILE A 47 16.73 -3.05 -2.37
C ILE A 47 15.82 -4.02 -3.12
N PHE A 48 15.24 -3.61 -4.24
CA PHE A 48 14.31 -4.43 -5.01
C PHE A 48 14.87 -4.84 -6.36
N ASN A 49 14.64 -6.09 -6.73
CA ASN A 49 15.15 -6.64 -7.99
C ASN A 49 14.31 -6.27 -9.23
N SER A 50 13.05 -5.84 -9.06
CA SER A 50 12.14 -5.59 -10.19
C SER A 50 11.02 -4.60 -9.87
N PRO A 51 10.89 -3.49 -10.63
CA PRO A 51 9.79 -2.54 -10.45
C PRO A 51 8.42 -3.19 -10.71
N LYS A 52 8.35 -4.07 -11.72
CA LYS A 52 7.12 -4.80 -12.06
C LYS A 52 6.67 -5.73 -10.93
N ALA A 53 7.63 -6.33 -10.23
CA ALA A 53 7.31 -7.20 -9.11
C ALA A 53 6.78 -6.40 -7.90
N VAL A 54 7.35 -5.22 -7.64
CA VAL A 54 6.82 -4.27 -6.65
C VAL A 54 5.38 -3.88 -6.98
N GLU A 55 5.10 -3.47 -8.22
CA GLU A 55 3.75 -3.12 -8.67
C GLU A 55 2.76 -4.27 -8.44
N ARG A 56 3.15 -5.50 -8.78
CA ARG A 56 2.30 -6.69 -8.57
C ARG A 56 1.98 -6.93 -7.10
N VAL A 57 2.98 -6.87 -6.22
CA VAL A 57 2.77 -7.05 -4.78
C VAL A 57 1.86 -5.94 -4.22
N MET A 58 2.11 -4.69 -4.61
CA MET A 58 1.30 -3.55 -4.21
C MET A 58 -0.15 -3.66 -4.68
N ALA A 59 -0.39 -4.13 -5.90
CA ALA A 59 -1.74 -4.36 -6.42
C ALA A 59 -2.49 -5.44 -5.63
N ASN A 60 -1.81 -6.52 -5.24
CA ASN A 60 -2.40 -7.57 -4.40
C ASN A 60 -2.79 -7.03 -3.02
N LEU A 61 -1.88 -6.30 -2.35
CA LEU A 61 -2.15 -5.68 -1.06
C LEU A 61 -3.27 -4.62 -1.13
N ASN A 62 -3.32 -3.86 -2.23
CA ASN A 62 -4.38 -2.88 -2.47
C ASN A 62 -5.77 -3.50 -2.59
N THR A 63 -5.86 -4.72 -3.10
CA THR A 63 -7.11 -5.49 -3.16
C THR A 63 -7.47 -6.04 -1.77
N LEU A 64 -6.51 -6.65 -1.09
CA LEU A 64 -6.67 -7.29 0.22
C LEU A 64 -7.08 -6.31 1.34
N ARG A 65 -6.71 -5.03 1.23
CA ARG A 65 -7.07 -4.04 2.25
C ARG A 65 -8.58 -3.84 2.42
N GLY A 66 -9.37 -4.09 1.37
CA GLY A 66 -10.83 -3.91 1.40
C GLY A 66 -11.46 -4.82 2.45
N PRO A 67 -11.34 -6.15 2.31
CA PRO A 67 -11.81 -7.11 3.31
C PRO A 67 -11.26 -6.83 4.73
N VAL A 68 -9.98 -6.48 4.87
CA VAL A 68 -9.36 -6.18 6.17
C VAL A 68 -10.01 -4.97 6.85
N ALA A 69 -10.35 -3.92 6.09
CA ALA A 69 -10.92 -2.69 6.64
C ALA A 69 -12.36 -2.83 7.15
N HIS A 70 -13.08 -3.88 6.74
CA HIS A 70 -14.49 -4.09 7.09
C HIS A 70 -14.71 -4.89 8.39
N CYS A 71 -13.66 -5.08 9.21
CA CYS A 71 -13.72 -5.77 10.52
C CYS A 71 -14.44 -7.13 10.48
N SER A 72 -14.41 -7.81 9.34
CA SER A 72 -14.95 -9.15 9.17
C SER A 72 -13.85 -10.19 9.35
N VAL A 73 -14.24 -11.40 9.71
CA VAL A 73 -13.33 -12.55 9.63
C VAL A 73 -12.91 -12.70 8.18
N LEU A 74 -11.60 -12.61 7.91
CA LEU A 74 -11.05 -12.90 6.60
C LEU A 74 -11.33 -14.35 6.26
N ALA A 75 -11.88 -14.58 5.07
CA ALA A 75 -11.98 -15.93 4.52
C ALA A 75 -10.57 -16.54 4.43
N GLU A 76 -10.48 -17.87 4.61
CA GLU A 76 -9.18 -18.56 4.71
C GLU A 76 -8.31 -18.36 3.46
N ASP A 77 -8.93 -18.30 2.29
CA ASP A 77 -8.28 -17.99 1.01
C ASP A 77 -7.65 -16.60 1.00
N GLU A 78 -8.31 -15.60 1.57
CA GLU A 78 -7.78 -14.24 1.67
C GLU A 78 -6.65 -14.13 2.72
N VAL A 79 -6.71 -14.92 3.80
CA VAL A 79 -5.57 -15.05 4.73
C VAL A 79 -4.36 -15.65 4.03
N VAL A 80 -4.56 -16.71 3.24
CA VAL A 80 -3.49 -17.33 2.45
C VAL A 80 -2.93 -16.34 1.42
N ARG A 81 -3.79 -15.62 0.70
CA ARG A 81 -3.39 -14.61 -0.28
C ARG A 81 -2.57 -13.47 0.35
N LEU A 82 -2.96 -13.02 1.54
CA LEU A 82 -2.20 -12.03 2.30
C LEU A 82 -0.81 -12.54 2.69
N ARG A 83 -0.73 -13.76 3.24
CA ARG A 83 0.56 -14.37 3.62
C ARG A 83 1.48 -14.54 2.41
N LEU A 84 0.95 -14.97 1.27
CA LEU A 84 1.71 -15.09 0.03
C LEU A 84 2.20 -13.72 -0.47
N SER A 85 1.34 -12.69 -0.44
CA SER A 85 1.72 -11.33 -0.87
C SER A 85 2.84 -10.75 0.00
N VAL A 86 2.78 -10.95 1.32
CA VAL A 86 3.85 -10.54 2.24
C VAL A 86 5.13 -11.33 2.01
N ARG A 87 5.05 -12.64 1.78
CA ARG A 87 6.23 -13.46 1.47
C ARG A 87 6.88 -13.02 0.15
N ASP A 88 6.07 -12.75 -0.87
CA ASP A 88 6.55 -12.29 -2.17
C ASP A 88 7.24 -10.93 -2.05
N TRP A 89 6.76 -10.03 -1.17
CA TRP A 89 7.44 -8.77 -0.84
C TRP A 89 8.87 -8.99 -0.35
N PHE A 90 9.06 -9.90 0.62
CA PHE A 90 10.39 -10.19 1.16
C PHE A 90 11.33 -10.81 0.13
N ARG A 91 10.80 -11.68 -0.74
CA ARG A 91 11.57 -12.24 -1.86
C ARG A 91 12.07 -11.19 -2.85
N LEU A 92 11.43 -10.01 -2.93
CA LEU A 92 11.94 -8.94 -3.79
C LEU A 92 13.24 -8.33 -3.29
N MET A 93 13.57 -8.56 -2.01
CA MET A 93 14.76 -8.04 -1.32
C MET A 93 15.90 -9.07 -1.18
N GLU A 94 15.71 -10.28 -1.70
CA GLU A 94 16.72 -11.36 -1.76
C GLU A 94 17.47 -11.34 -3.10
#